data_AF-A0AAV6R4I1-F1
#
_entry.id   AF-A0AAV6R4I1-F1
#
_cell.length_a   1.000
_cell.length_b   1.000
_cell.length_c   1.000
_cell.angle_alpha   90.00
_cell.angle_beta   90.00
_cell.angle_gamma   90.00
#
_symmetry.space_group_name_H-M   'P 1'
#
loop_
_entity.id
_entity.type
_entity.pdbx_description
1 polymer ?
#
loop_
_entity_poly.entity_id
_entity_poly.type
_entity_poly.pdbx_seq_one_letter_code
_entity_poly.pdbx_strand_id
1 'polypeptide(L)'
;MFRSFCCCCFLGENSVSERRPLLQPRPSDLSEAVSARQIPSTHSAQRARQSGRLVLRRVGVPELDQRFSDVTETFNEQQHHYESMVQHISSLRQSCECSHGDMLAFSECVAKVKEEHQAKYKVSLKMKGYDFCLSVVPVGLNSECAEGPEEILPPHLKLAQDELRGTSERARSTISRGTMLQELFGWLLRSSDQMAEQVKEAAPSYQEQGRLSENLEENMREVRRVKELSLGYRQQAGEILTEAAQIAGANL
;
A
#
# COMPACT_ATOMS: atom_id res chain seq x y z
N MET A 1 -51.71 70.66 -26.41
CA MET A 1 -51.85 70.66 -27.88
C MET A 1 -50.47 70.50 -28.49
N PHE A 2 -50.34 69.62 -29.47
CA PHE A 2 -49.11 69.18 -30.14
C PHE A 2 -48.11 70.30 -30.51
N ARG A 3 -46.81 70.05 -30.35
CA ARG A 3 -45.90 69.71 -31.47
C ARG A 3 -44.45 69.54 -31.01
N SER A 4 -43.91 68.38 -31.36
CA SER A 4 -42.49 68.12 -31.56
C SER A 4 -42.00 68.85 -32.81
N PHE A 5 -40.79 69.42 -32.78
CA PHE A 5 -39.87 69.38 -33.93
C PHE A 5 -38.41 69.55 -33.45
N CYS A 6 -37.57 68.71 -34.06
CA CYS A 6 -36.17 68.44 -33.79
C CYS A 6 -35.23 69.66 -33.88
N CYS A 7 -34.20 69.66 -33.03
CA CYS A 7 -32.93 70.33 -33.29
C CYS A 7 -31.79 69.32 -33.16
N CYS A 8 -30.95 69.30 -34.19
CA CYS A 8 -29.75 68.48 -34.29
C CYS A 8 -28.55 69.13 -33.59
N CYS A 9 -27.59 68.27 -33.25
CA CYS A 9 -26.13 68.49 -33.23
C CYS A 9 -25.44 69.08 -31.99
N PHE A 10 -24.78 68.15 -31.27
CA PHE A 10 -23.41 68.13 -30.74
C PHE A 10 -22.91 69.27 -29.83
N LEU A 11 -22.56 68.88 -28.59
CA LEU A 11 -21.29 69.23 -27.93
C LEU A 11 -20.97 68.13 -26.90
N GLY A 12 -19.70 67.72 -26.88
CA GLY A 12 -19.20 66.53 -26.21
C GLY A 12 -18.91 66.68 -24.71
N GLU A 13 -18.16 65.67 -24.25
CA GLU A 13 -17.59 65.45 -22.91
C GLU A 13 -18.55 64.98 -21.82
N ASN A 14 -18.60 63.67 -21.57
CA ASN A 14 -17.67 63.07 -20.62
C ASN A 14 -17.86 61.55 -20.47
N SER A 15 -16.75 60.93 -20.05
CA SER A 15 -16.52 59.53 -19.71
C SER A 15 -17.74 58.68 -19.31
N VAL A 16 -17.92 57.56 -20.00
CA VAL A 16 -18.68 56.43 -19.47
C VAL A 16 -17.86 55.15 -19.67
N SER A 17 -17.45 54.60 -18.53
CA SER A 17 -17.03 53.21 -18.37
C SER A 17 -18.20 52.30 -18.72
N GLU A 18 -18.08 51.43 -19.74
CA GLU A 18 -18.82 50.15 -19.77
C GLU A 18 -17.99 49.03 -20.43
N ARG A 19 -17.43 48.18 -19.54
CA ARG A 19 -17.29 46.71 -19.62
C ARG A 19 -16.91 46.08 -20.97
N ARG A 20 -15.62 45.78 -21.14
CA ARG A 20 -15.16 44.72 -22.06
C ARG A 20 -15.25 43.34 -21.38
N PRO A 21 -15.78 42.28 -22.03
CA PRO A 21 -15.72 40.93 -21.50
C PRO A 21 -14.27 40.42 -21.53
N LEU A 22 -13.71 40.03 -20.38
CA LEU A 22 -12.31 39.57 -20.26
C LEU A 22 -12.06 38.11 -20.69
N LEU A 23 -12.97 37.50 -21.45
CA LEU A 23 -12.83 36.09 -21.84
C LEU A 23 -13.18 35.88 -23.32
N GLN A 24 -12.18 36.09 -24.16
CA GLN A 24 -12.02 35.27 -25.37
C GLN A 24 -10.63 34.63 -25.33
N PRO A 25 -10.52 33.30 -25.34
CA PRO A 25 -9.24 32.63 -25.50
C PRO A 25 -8.76 32.81 -26.95
N ARG A 26 -7.54 33.31 -27.13
CA ARG A 26 -6.83 33.21 -28.40
C ARG A 26 -6.10 31.85 -28.43
N PRO A 27 -6.19 31.06 -29.50
CA PRO A 27 -5.55 29.75 -29.56
C PRO A 27 -4.05 29.92 -29.84
N SER A 28 -3.26 29.02 -29.24
CA SER A 28 -1.80 28.85 -29.35
C SER A 28 -1.02 29.58 -28.25
N ASP A 29 -0.83 28.89 -27.12
CA ASP A 29 0.51 28.51 -26.66
C ASP A 29 0.37 27.43 -25.57
N LEU A 30 0.89 26.24 -25.90
CA LEU A 30 1.01 25.08 -25.03
C LEU A 30 2.23 25.27 -24.14
N SER A 31 2.03 25.56 -22.85
CA SER A 31 2.98 25.22 -21.80
C SER A 31 2.28 25.26 -20.43
N GLU A 32 2.26 24.09 -19.81
CA GLU A 32 1.81 23.70 -18.47
C GLU A 32 1.63 24.84 -17.44
N ALA A 33 0.42 25.41 -17.37
CA ALA A 33 -0.03 26.13 -16.18
C ALA A 33 -0.67 25.12 -15.22
N VAL A 34 0.14 24.57 -14.31
CA VAL A 34 -0.33 23.72 -13.21
C VAL A 34 -1.21 24.56 -12.27
N SER A 35 -2.51 24.27 -12.27
CA SER A 35 -3.51 24.92 -11.41
C SER A 35 -3.21 24.69 -9.92
N ALA A 36 -3.16 25.77 -9.14
CA ALA A 36 -2.94 25.78 -7.69
C ALA A 36 -4.13 25.24 -6.86
N ARG A 37 -5.09 24.55 -7.49
CA ARG A 37 -6.22 23.89 -6.82
C ARG A 37 -6.28 22.42 -7.21
N GLN A 38 -5.26 21.64 -6.86
CA GLN A 38 -5.45 20.20 -6.73
C GLN A 38 -6.05 19.91 -5.34
N ILE A 39 -7.38 20.02 -5.25
CA ILE A 39 -8.09 19.38 -4.14
C ILE A 39 -7.96 17.88 -4.40
N PRO A 40 -7.41 17.07 -3.45
CA PRO A 40 -7.41 15.63 -3.60
C PRO A 40 -8.84 15.17 -3.82
N SER A 41 -9.13 14.58 -4.99
CA SER A 41 -10.49 14.17 -5.33
C SER A 41 -11.01 13.23 -4.25
N THR A 42 -12.23 13.45 -3.76
CA THR A 42 -12.91 12.50 -2.86
C THR A 42 -12.93 11.08 -3.43
N HIS A 43 -12.94 10.94 -4.76
CA HIS A 43 -12.81 9.66 -5.46
C HIS A 43 -11.46 8.93 -5.27
N SER A 44 -10.34 9.62 -5.07
CA SER A 44 -9.04 8.97 -4.84
C SER A 44 -8.91 8.49 -3.39
N ALA A 45 -9.41 9.27 -2.43
CA ALA A 45 -9.50 8.86 -1.03
C ALA A 45 -10.47 7.67 -0.85
N GLN A 46 -11.59 7.67 -1.57
CA GLN A 46 -12.56 6.58 -1.53
C GLN A 46 -12.05 5.29 -2.18
N ARG A 47 -11.29 5.39 -3.29
CA ARG A 47 -10.59 4.23 -3.87
C ARG A 47 -9.47 3.70 -2.97
N ALA A 48 -8.72 4.56 -2.28
CA ALA A 48 -7.72 4.14 -1.31
C ALA A 48 -8.34 3.37 -0.13
N ARG A 49 -9.50 3.81 0.36
CA ARG A 49 -10.27 3.08 1.39
C ARG A 49 -10.71 1.69 0.92
N GLN A 50 -11.11 1.56 -0.35
CA GLN A 50 -11.47 0.27 -0.95
C GLN A 50 -10.25 -0.64 -1.18
N SER A 51 -9.08 -0.07 -1.46
CA SER A 51 -7.83 -0.81 -1.65
C SER A 51 -7.09 -1.10 -0.34
N GLY A 52 -7.67 -0.82 0.83
CA GLY A 52 -7.02 -0.97 2.14
C GLY A 52 -5.95 0.07 2.47
N ARG A 53 -5.46 0.83 1.49
CA ARG A 53 -4.34 1.77 1.58
C ARG A 53 -4.64 2.90 2.56
N LEU A 54 -3.62 3.29 3.33
CA LEU A 54 -3.72 4.39 4.27
C LEU A 54 -3.32 5.71 3.61
N VAL A 55 -4.16 6.72 3.77
CA VAL A 55 -3.87 8.12 3.43
C VAL A 55 -4.43 8.98 4.55
N LEU A 56 -3.54 9.64 5.29
CA LEU A 56 -3.91 10.51 6.41
C LEU A 56 -3.82 11.98 5.99
N ARG A 57 -4.75 12.79 6.51
CA ARG A 57 -4.81 14.23 6.22
C ARG A 57 -3.93 15.01 7.19
N ARG A 58 -3.46 16.19 6.78
CA ARG A 58 -2.70 17.06 7.69
C ARG A 58 -3.60 17.68 8.76
N VAL A 59 -3.08 17.75 9.97
CA VAL A 59 -3.70 18.34 11.16
C VAL A 59 -3.04 19.64 11.59
N GLY A 60 -2.02 20.12 10.86
CA GLY A 60 -1.48 21.47 11.02
C GLY A 60 -0.49 21.62 12.17
N VAL A 61 -0.16 20.53 12.86
CA VAL A 61 0.89 20.47 13.88
C VAL A 61 2.05 19.65 13.29
N PRO A 62 3.23 20.24 13.02
CA PRO A 62 4.31 19.57 12.28
C PRO A 62 4.73 18.21 12.85
N GLU A 63 4.81 18.10 14.17
CA GLU A 63 5.18 16.87 14.86
C GLU A 63 4.13 15.78 14.68
N LEU A 64 2.84 16.13 14.74
CA LEU A 64 1.74 15.18 14.52
C LEU A 64 1.65 14.78 13.05
N ASP A 65 1.82 15.72 12.13
CA ASP A 65 1.84 15.46 10.69
C ASP A 65 2.97 14.49 10.32
N GLN A 66 4.15 14.63 10.94
CA GLN A 66 5.24 13.68 10.78
C GLN A 66 4.87 12.29 11.32
N ARG A 67 4.28 12.20 12.52
CA ARG A 67 3.86 10.90 13.09
C ARG A 67 2.80 10.19 12.25
N PHE A 68 1.84 10.93 11.69
CA PHE A 68 0.88 10.38 10.76
C PHE A 68 1.54 9.94 9.44
N SER A 69 2.56 10.66 8.97
CA SER A 69 3.38 10.24 7.82
C SER A 69 4.11 8.93 8.10
N ASP A 70 4.80 8.82 9.24
CA ASP A 70 5.55 7.61 9.64
C ASP A 70 4.63 6.38 9.66
N VAL A 71 3.42 6.52 10.22
CA VAL A 71 2.40 5.46 10.24
C VAL A 71 1.94 5.11 8.83
N THR A 72 1.69 6.12 8.00
CA THR A 72 1.21 5.93 6.63
C THR A 72 2.22 5.16 5.79
N GLU A 73 3.50 5.55 5.85
CA GLU A 73 4.59 4.89 5.14
C GLU A 73 4.76 3.45 5.62
N THR A 74 4.95 3.27 6.93
CA THR A 74 5.22 1.95 7.52
C THR A 74 4.06 0.97 7.27
N PHE A 75 2.80 1.42 7.39
CA PHE A 75 1.64 0.56 7.17
C PHE A 75 1.50 0.19 5.69
N ASN A 76 1.65 1.15 4.79
CA ASN A 76 1.52 0.89 3.35
C ASN A 76 2.64 -0.04 2.85
N GLU A 77 3.85 0.06 3.39
CA GLU A 77 4.92 -0.92 3.13
C GLU A 77 4.54 -2.32 3.63
N GLN A 78 4.02 -2.44 4.86
CA GLN A 78 3.57 -3.73 5.40
C GLN A 78 2.47 -4.33 4.53
N GLN A 79 1.47 -3.53 4.15
CA GLN A 79 0.40 -3.95 3.25
C GLN A 79 0.96 -4.47 1.93
N HIS A 80 1.89 -3.74 1.31
CA HIS A 80 2.50 -4.15 0.05
C HIS A 80 3.26 -5.48 0.17
N HIS A 81 3.99 -5.68 1.27
CA HIS A 81 4.66 -6.96 1.55
C HIS A 81 3.64 -8.09 1.71
N TYR A 82 2.56 -7.86 2.46
CA TYR A 82 1.49 -8.82 2.64
C TYR A 82 0.81 -9.20 1.31
N GLU A 83 0.45 -8.22 0.48
CA GLU A 83 -0.17 -8.47 -0.83
C GLU A 83 0.77 -9.24 -1.77
N SER A 84 2.07 -8.91 -1.75
CA SER A 84 3.07 -9.64 -2.54
C SER A 84 3.22 -11.09 -2.07
N MET A 85 3.18 -11.34 -0.76
CA MET A 85 3.20 -12.69 -0.19
C MET A 85 1.99 -13.52 -0.66
N VAL A 86 0.79 -12.93 -0.62
CA VAL A 86 -0.44 -13.56 -1.13
C VAL A 86 -0.28 -13.89 -2.61
N GLN A 87 0.23 -12.95 -3.40
CA GLN A 87 0.46 -13.16 -4.83
C GLN A 87 1.42 -14.32 -5.11
N HIS A 88 2.54 -14.43 -4.37
CA HIS A 88 3.48 -15.54 -4.54
C HIS A 88 2.83 -16.90 -4.25
N ILE A 89 2.01 -16.99 -3.20
CA ILE A 89 1.27 -18.22 -2.86
C ILE A 89 0.23 -18.54 -3.95
N SER A 90 -0.49 -17.54 -4.45
CA SER A 90 -1.45 -17.71 -5.54
C SER A 90 -0.77 -18.19 -6.82
N SER A 91 0.37 -17.61 -7.20
CA SER A 91 1.18 -18.05 -8.35
C SER A 91 1.65 -19.48 -8.20
N LEU A 92 2.16 -19.86 -7.02
CA LEU A 92 2.58 -21.23 -6.72
C LEU A 92 1.41 -22.20 -6.91
N ARG A 93 0.25 -21.91 -6.30
CA ARG A 93 -0.96 -22.74 -6.42
C ARG A 93 -1.41 -22.92 -7.86
N GLN A 94 -1.39 -21.84 -8.64
CA GLN A 94 -1.76 -21.89 -10.05
C GLN A 94 -0.78 -22.76 -10.84
N SER A 95 0.53 -22.60 -10.59
CA SER A 95 1.57 -23.37 -11.29
C SER A 95 1.55 -24.86 -10.98
N CYS A 96 1.11 -25.22 -9.78
CA CYS A 96 1.01 -26.59 -9.30
C CYS A 96 -0.42 -27.15 -9.45
N GLU A 97 -1.38 -26.39 -9.98
CA GLU A 97 -2.80 -26.78 -10.04
C GLU A 97 -3.36 -27.28 -8.69
N CYS A 98 -2.99 -26.63 -7.58
CA CYS A 98 -3.48 -26.95 -6.24
C CYS A 98 -4.87 -26.37 -6.01
N SER A 99 -5.60 -26.88 -5.00
CA SER A 99 -6.90 -26.34 -4.62
C SER A 99 -6.84 -24.86 -4.23
N HIS A 100 -7.80 -24.08 -4.74
CA HIS A 100 -7.99 -22.68 -4.37
C HIS A 100 -8.95 -22.58 -3.18
N GLY A 101 -8.45 -22.85 -1.98
CA GLY A 101 -9.16 -22.55 -0.73
C GLY A 101 -8.92 -21.12 -0.24
N ASP A 102 -9.82 -20.60 0.59
CA ASP A 102 -9.77 -19.25 1.18
C ASP A 102 -8.54 -19.00 2.08
N MET A 103 -7.90 -20.06 2.57
CA MET A 103 -6.72 -20.00 3.42
C MET A 103 -5.43 -19.87 2.58
N LEU A 104 -4.40 -19.15 3.06
CA LEU A 104 -3.09 -18.99 2.41
C LEU A 104 -2.12 -20.17 2.63
N ALA A 105 -2.60 -21.40 2.42
CA ALA A 105 -1.81 -22.63 2.60
C ALA A 105 -1.03 -23.06 1.34
N PHE A 106 0.16 -23.65 1.49
CA PHE A 106 0.97 -24.11 0.35
C PHE A 106 1.54 -25.54 0.49
N SER A 107 1.21 -26.25 1.56
CA SER A 107 1.63 -27.63 1.83
C SER A 107 1.29 -28.62 0.71
N GLU A 108 0.07 -28.56 0.16
CA GLU A 108 -0.37 -29.40 -0.97
C GLU A 108 0.54 -29.20 -2.19
N CYS A 109 0.87 -27.95 -2.51
CA CYS A 109 1.74 -27.64 -3.64
C CYS A 109 3.16 -28.16 -3.44
N VAL A 110 3.69 -28.06 -2.22
CA VAL A 110 5.01 -28.64 -1.90
C VAL A 110 4.99 -30.17 -2.02
N ALA A 111 3.91 -30.83 -1.59
CA ALA A 111 3.78 -32.28 -1.73
C ALA A 111 3.74 -32.70 -3.21
N LYS A 112 2.96 -32.00 -4.03
CA LYS A 112 2.84 -32.27 -5.46
C LYS A 112 4.18 -32.06 -6.20
N VAL A 113 4.87 -30.94 -5.94
CA VAL A 113 6.20 -30.68 -6.52
C VAL A 113 7.22 -31.76 -6.13
N LYS A 114 7.15 -32.27 -4.89
CA LYS A 114 8.00 -33.40 -4.46
C LYS A 114 7.68 -34.66 -5.26
N GLU A 115 6.41 -35.02 -5.39
CA GLU A 115 5.96 -36.22 -6.10
C GLU A 115 6.31 -36.18 -7.59
N GLU A 116 6.07 -35.06 -8.26
CA GLU A 116 6.34 -34.88 -9.70
C GLU A 116 7.82 -35.02 -10.05
N HIS A 117 8.71 -34.62 -9.14
CA HIS A 117 10.15 -34.56 -9.39
C HIS A 117 10.98 -35.62 -8.66
N GLN A 118 10.37 -36.50 -7.85
CA GLN A 118 11.07 -37.46 -6.99
C GLN A 118 12.00 -38.43 -7.74
N ALA A 119 11.73 -38.72 -9.01
CA ALA A 119 12.54 -39.63 -9.82
C ALA A 119 13.94 -39.06 -10.15
N LYS A 120 14.08 -37.73 -10.19
CA LYS A 120 15.31 -37.04 -10.59
C LYS A 120 15.89 -36.16 -9.47
N TYR A 121 15.04 -35.65 -8.58
CA TYR A 121 15.45 -34.71 -7.55
C TYR A 121 14.89 -35.10 -6.19
N LYS A 122 15.72 -34.98 -5.15
CA LYS A 122 15.32 -34.92 -3.76
C LYS A 122 14.89 -33.48 -3.45
N VAL A 123 13.59 -33.25 -3.48
CA VAL A 123 12.97 -31.97 -3.15
C VAL A 123 12.60 -31.93 -1.66
N SER A 124 13.01 -30.89 -0.94
CA SER A 124 12.66 -30.71 0.48
C SER A 124 12.51 -29.24 0.83
N LEU A 125 11.59 -28.92 1.75
CA LEU A 125 11.53 -27.57 2.30
C LEU A 125 12.60 -27.46 3.41
N LYS A 126 13.35 -26.36 3.40
CA LYS A 126 14.33 -26.03 4.42
C LYS A 126 13.93 -24.73 5.09
N MET A 127 14.20 -24.63 6.39
CA MET A 127 13.90 -23.46 7.19
C MET A 127 15.10 -23.09 8.06
N LYS A 128 15.36 -21.79 8.19
CA LYS A 128 16.40 -21.20 9.04
C LYS A 128 15.85 -19.91 9.64
N GLY A 129 15.44 -19.97 10.91
CA GLY A 129 14.75 -18.85 11.56
C GLY A 129 13.46 -18.52 10.81
N TYR A 130 13.29 -17.25 10.41
CA TYR A 130 12.12 -16.78 9.65
C TYR A 130 12.23 -17.01 8.14
N ASP A 131 13.33 -17.58 7.67
CA ASP A 131 13.56 -17.84 6.25
C ASP A 131 13.28 -19.30 5.91
N PHE A 132 12.55 -19.55 4.83
CA PHE A 132 12.33 -20.88 4.30
C PHE A 132 12.46 -20.90 2.77
N CYS A 133 12.85 -22.04 2.22
CA CYS A 133 13.02 -22.21 0.78
C CYS A 133 12.92 -23.67 0.37
N LEU A 134 12.67 -23.90 -0.93
CA LEU A 134 12.72 -25.23 -1.53
C LEU A 134 14.16 -25.60 -1.88
N SER A 135 14.68 -26.64 -1.25
CA SER A 135 15.96 -27.26 -1.58
C SER A 135 15.75 -28.40 -2.57
N VAL A 136 16.51 -28.37 -3.66
CA VAL A 136 16.43 -29.34 -4.76
C VAL A 136 17.83 -29.90 -4.96
N VAL A 137 17.98 -31.22 -4.82
CA VAL A 137 19.26 -31.93 -4.98
C VAL A 137 19.06 -33.09 -5.95
N PRO A 138 19.86 -33.24 -7.02
CA PRO A 138 19.73 -34.38 -7.93
C PRO A 138 19.92 -35.72 -7.22
N VAL A 139 19.15 -36.73 -7.60
CA VAL A 139 19.25 -38.10 -7.06
C VAL A 139 20.48 -38.77 -7.66
N GLY A 140 21.36 -39.31 -6.82
CA GLY A 140 22.57 -40.06 -7.24
C GLY A 140 23.89 -39.29 -7.09
N LEU A 141 23.86 -38.00 -6.77
CA LEU A 141 25.05 -37.26 -6.35
C LEU A 141 25.24 -37.39 -4.82
N ASN A 142 25.96 -38.43 -4.39
CA ASN A 142 26.67 -38.38 -3.12
C ASN A 142 27.91 -37.54 -3.39
N SER A 143 28.01 -36.36 -2.76
CA SER A 143 29.08 -35.40 -3.03
C SER A 143 30.46 -36.02 -2.85
N GLU A 144 31.12 -36.30 -3.97
CA GLU A 144 32.56 -36.33 -4.21
C GLU A 144 32.72 -36.47 -5.73
N CYS A 145 33.24 -35.42 -6.38
CA CYS A 145 33.51 -35.33 -7.84
C CYS A 145 32.29 -35.21 -8.78
N ALA A 146 31.77 -34.01 -8.95
CA ALA A 146 31.17 -33.61 -10.23
C ALA A 146 31.31 -32.09 -10.43
N GLU A 147 32.41 -31.69 -11.09
CA GLU A 147 32.38 -30.48 -11.92
C GLU A 147 31.51 -30.80 -13.15
N GLY A 148 30.19 -30.84 -12.94
CA GLY A 148 29.20 -30.88 -13.99
C GLY A 148 28.66 -29.46 -14.25
N PRO A 149 28.20 -29.15 -15.47
CA PRO A 149 27.52 -27.88 -15.72
C PRO A 149 26.34 -27.72 -14.76
N GLU A 150 26.14 -26.52 -14.21
CA GLU A 150 24.97 -26.19 -13.38
C GLU A 150 23.72 -26.78 -14.02
N GLU A 151 23.14 -27.80 -13.39
CA GLU A 151 22.01 -28.51 -13.97
C GLU A 151 20.81 -27.55 -14.00
N ILE A 152 20.40 -27.16 -15.20
CA ILE A 152 19.27 -26.26 -15.40
C ILE A 152 18.01 -26.94 -14.85
N LEU A 153 17.48 -26.41 -13.75
CA LEU A 153 16.27 -26.95 -13.15
C LEU A 153 15.09 -26.89 -14.14
N PRO A 154 14.19 -27.89 -14.11
CA PRO A 154 12.94 -27.82 -14.85
C PRO A 154 12.21 -26.49 -14.55
N PRO A 155 11.63 -25.81 -15.57
CA PRO A 155 11.03 -24.50 -15.39
C PRO A 155 9.99 -24.43 -14.25
N HIS A 156 9.13 -25.45 -14.13
CA HIS A 156 8.13 -25.54 -13.07
C HIS A 156 8.76 -25.66 -11.67
N LEU A 157 9.83 -26.46 -11.53
CA LEU A 157 10.53 -26.63 -10.27
C LEU A 157 11.28 -25.35 -9.86
N LYS A 158 11.85 -24.65 -10.84
CA LYS A 158 12.50 -23.36 -10.63
C LYS A 158 11.50 -22.29 -10.19
N LEU A 159 10.35 -22.22 -10.87
CA LEU A 159 9.25 -21.32 -10.51
C LEU A 159 8.78 -21.59 -9.08
N ALA A 160 8.51 -22.84 -8.71
CA ALA A 160 8.09 -23.19 -7.36
C ALA A 160 9.13 -22.79 -6.29
N GLN A 161 10.42 -22.93 -6.60
CA GLN A 161 11.50 -22.47 -5.72
C GLN A 161 11.53 -20.95 -5.55
N ASP A 162 11.30 -20.20 -6.63
CA ASP A 162 11.33 -18.74 -6.62
C ASP A 162 10.07 -18.17 -5.92
N GLU A 163 8.89 -18.74 -6.15
CA GLU A 163 7.65 -18.34 -5.47
C GLU A 163 7.68 -18.60 -3.96
N LEU A 164 8.22 -19.75 -3.52
CA LEU A 164 8.40 -20.02 -2.09
C LEU A 164 9.42 -19.09 -1.43
N ARG A 165 10.49 -18.74 -2.15
CA ARG A 165 11.48 -17.76 -1.67
C ARG A 165 10.85 -16.37 -1.53
N GLY A 166 10.12 -15.94 -2.55
CA GLY A 166 9.36 -14.68 -2.51
C GLY A 166 8.36 -14.66 -1.36
N THR A 167 7.62 -15.76 -1.16
CA THR A 167 6.70 -15.92 -0.02
C THR A 167 7.43 -15.75 1.32
N SER A 168 8.57 -16.44 1.51
CA SER A 168 9.36 -16.33 2.73
C SER A 168 9.85 -14.91 3.00
N GLU A 169 10.44 -14.25 2.00
CA GLU A 169 10.97 -12.90 2.13
C GLU A 169 9.87 -11.89 2.46
N ARG A 170 8.71 -12.02 1.83
CA ARG A 170 7.57 -11.15 2.05
C ARG A 170 6.88 -11.41 3.39
N ALA A 171 6.73 -12.67 3.82
CA ALA A 171 6.22 -13.01 5.16
C ALA A 171 7.09 -12.38 6.27
N ARG A 172 8.41 -12.54 6.17
CA ARG A 172 9.37 -11.92 7.10
C ARG A 172 9.26 -10.40 7.12
N SER A 173 9.14 -9.78 5.94
CA SER A 173 9.02 -8.32 5.81
C SER A 173 7.71 -7.79 6.39
N THR A 174 6.60 -8.52 6.22
CA THR A 174 5.31 -8.18 6.84
C THR A 174 5.39 -8.23 8.37
N ILE A 175 6.05 -9.25 8.93
CA ILE A 175 6.19 -9.41 10.38
C ILE A 175 7.12 -8.36 10.97
N SER A 176 8.23 -8.03 10.31
CA SER A 176 9.24 -7.11 10.85
C SER A 176 8.69 -5.69 11.07
N ARG A 177 7.71 -5.25 10.27
CA ARG A 177 7.01 -3.96 10.46
C ARG A 177 6.03 -3.95 11.63
N GLY A 178 5.60 -5.12 12.12
CA GLY A 178 4.52 -5.24 13.08
C GLY A 178 4.79 -4.56 14.42
N THR A 179 6.00 -4.68 14.97
CA THR A 179 6.35 -4.06 16.26
C THR A 179 6.37 -2.53 16.17
N MET A 180 7.02 -1.99 15.13
CA MET A 180 7.06 -0.54 14.89
C MET A 180 5.65 0.04 14.72
N LEU A 181 4.79 -0.64 13.95
CA LEU A 181 3.40 -0.22 13.78
C LEU A 181 2.61 -0.26 15.08
N GLN A 182 2.79 -1.31 15.90
CA GLN A 182 2.12 -1.42 17.19
C GLN A 182 2.50 -0.25 18.13
N GLU A 183 3.76 0.15 18.14
CA GLU A 183 4.22 1.30 18.92
C GLU A 183 3.64 2.62 18.41
N LEU A 184 3.70 2.86 17.10
CA LEU A 184 3.16 4.08 16.48
C LEU A 184 1.65 4.20 16.69
N PHE A 185 0.89 3.13 16.43
CA PHE A 185 -0.56 3.08 16.68
C PHE A 185 -0.85 3.28 18.17
N GLY A 186 -0.09 2.63 19.04
CA GLY A 186 -0.24 2.76 20.49
C GLY A 186 -0.05 4.19 20.96
N TRP A 187 0.97 4.89 20.44
CA TRP A 187 1.24 6.28 20.77
C TRP A 187 0.10 7.19 20.30
N LEU A 188 -0.30 7.11 19.03
CA LEU A 188 -1.39 7.94 18.48
C LEU A 188 -2.70 7.75 19.25
N LEU A 189 -3.07 6.50 19.53
CA LEU A 189 -4.33 6.19 20.20
C LEU A 189 -4.35 6.65 21.67
N ARG A 190 -3.21 6.58 22.38
CA ARG A 190 -3.11 7.06 23.76
C ARG A 190 -3.05 8.58 23.86
N SER A 191 -2.47 9.25 22.88
CA SER A 191 -2.29 10.71 22.88
C SER A 191 -3.47 11.47 22.27
N SER A 192 -4.59 10.81 21.95
CA SER A 192 -5.71 11.38 21.19
C SER A 192 -6.24 12.69 21.76
N ASP A 193 -6.46 12.77 23.07
CA ASP A 193 -7.03 13.96 23.71
C ASP A 193 -6.03 15.12 23.70
N GLN A 194 -4.76 14.83 23.99
CA GLN A 194 -3.68 15.83 23.92
C GLN A 194 -3.51 16.37 22.50
N MET A 195 -3.57 15.51 21.49
CA MET A 195 -3.50 15.93 20.08
C MET A 195 -4.68 16.83 19.70
N ALA A 196 -5.87 16.55 20.21
CA ALA A 196 -7.04 17.39 19.95
C ALA A 196 -6.85 18.82 20.48
N GLU A 197 -6.28 18.97 21.68
CA GLU A 197 -5.96 20.30 22.22
C GLU A 197 -4.85 21.00 21.42
N GLN A 198 -3.76 20.29 21.08
CA GLN A 198 -2.69 20.84 20.24
C GLN A 198 -3.18 21.34 18.89
N VAL A 199 -4.09 20.60 18.24
CA VAL A 199 -4.68 20.99 16.96
C VAL A 199 -5.58 22.22 17.10
N LYS A 200 -6.33 22.35 18.20
CA LYS A 200 -7.13 23.54 18.47
C LYS A 200 -6.27 24.77 18.70
N GLU A 201 -5.21 24.64 19.49
CA GLU A 201 -4.29 25.74 19.83
C GLU A 201 -3.46 26.20 18.63
N ALA A 202 -3.04 25.28 17.76
CA ALA A 202 -2.25 25.59 16.58
C ALA A 202 -3.06 26.23 15.44
N ALA A 203 -4.39 26.17 15.50
CA ALA A 203 -5.24 26.65 14.41
C ALA A 203 -5.23 28.19 14.35
N PRO A 204 -4.94 28.79 13.17
CA PRO A 204 -4.87 30.25 13.01
C PRO A 204 -6.24 30.94 13.03
N SER A 205 -7.34 30.18 12.90
CA SER A 205 -8.71 30.70 12.93
C SER A 205 -9.70 29.63 13.35
N TYR A 206 -10.90 30.04 13.79
CA TYR A 206 -11.97 29.12 14.17
C TYR A 206 -12.42 28.20 13.01
N GLN A 207 -12.44 28.71 11.77
CA GLN A 207 -12.77 27.90 10.59
C GLN A 207 -11.71 26.82 10.35
N GLU A 208 -10.43 27.19 10.49
CA GLU A 208 -9.33 26.25 10.32
C GLU A 208 -9.27 25.23 11.46
N GLN A 209 -9.60 25.65 12.68
CA GLN A 209 -9.76 24.77 13.84
C GLN A 209 -10.78 23.67 13.56
N GLY A 210 -11.95 24.02 13.00
CA GLY A 210 -12.96 23.04 12.58
C GLY A 210 -12.41 22.04 11.57
N ARG A 211 -11.79 22.54 10.50
CA ARG A 211 -11.21 21.70 9.43
C ARG A 211 -10.13 20.74 9.95
N LEU A 212 -9.22 21.22 10.80
CA LEU A 212 -8.13 20.42 11.35
C LEU A 212 -8.63 19.40 12.38
N SER A 213 -9.65 19.76 13.16
CA SER A 213 -10.30 18.84 14.11
C SER A 213 -11.01 17.69 13.38
N GLU A 214 -11.77 17.99 12.32
CA GLU A 214 -12.39 16.96 11.47
C GLU A 214 -11.33 16.04 10.84
N ASN A 215 -10.22 16.60 10.35
CA ASN A 215 -9.10 15.81 9.83
C ASN A 215 -8.50 14.88 10.89
N LEU A 216 -8.31 15.36 12.13
CA LEU A 216 -7.81 14.55 13.22
C LEU A 216 -8.78 13.39 13.54
N GLU A 217 -10.08 13.67 13.65
CA GLU A 217 -11.09 12.64 13.89
C GLU A 217 -11.12 11.57 12.81
N GLU A 218 -11.09 11.98 11.52
CA GLU A 218 -10.99 11.06 10.40
C GLU A 218 -9.71 10.22 10.45
N ASN A 219 -8.56 10.85 10.71
CA ASN A 219 -7.29 10.15 10.84
C ASN A 219 -7.32 9.12 11.97
N MET A 220 -7.85 9.47 13.13
CA MET A 220 -7.94 8.56 14.27
C MET A 220 -8.89 7.39 14.00
N ARG A 221 -9.91 7.56 13.17
CA ARG A 221 -10.76 6.46 12.70
C ARG A 221 -9.98 5.51 11.79
N GLU A 222 -9.22 6.05 10.84
CA GLU A 222 -8.38 5.27 9.93
C GLU A 222 -7.26 4.53 10.69
N VAL A 223 -6.62 5.17 11.68
CA VAL A 223 -5.60 4.54 12.54
C VAL A 223 -6.14 3.31 13.25
N ARG A 224 -7.37 3.36 13.78
CA ARG A 224 -8.02 2.18 14.38
C ARG A 224 -8.26 1.08 13.34
N ARG A 225 -8.75 1.43 12.15
CA ARG A 225 -8.99 0.48 11.06
C ARG A 225 -7.69 -0.23 10.66
N VAL A 226 -6.63 0.53 10.38
CA VAL A 226 -5.37 -0.05 9.89
C VAL A 226 -4.61 -0.82 10.95
N LYS A 227 -4.80 -0.50 12.24
CA LYS A 227 -4.28 -1.31 13.34
C LYS A 227 -4.82 -2.74 13.28
N GLU A 228 -6.13 -2.92 13.11
CA GLU A 228 -6.73 -4.25 13.02
C GLU A 228 -6.26 -5.00 11.76
N LEU A 229 -6.15 -4.30 10.62
CA LEU A 229 -5.61 -4.90 9.40
C LEU A 229 -4.15 -5.33 9.55
N SER A 230 -3.32 -4.48 10.16
CA SER A 230 -1.90 -4.77 10.41
C SER A 230 -1.71 -6.01 11.29
N LEU A 231 -2.56 -6.18 12.31
CA LEU A 231 -2.58 -7.37 13.15
C LEU A 231 -2.96 -8.61 12.33
N GLY A 232 -3.99 -8.52 11.49
CA GLY A 232 -4.40 -9.59 10.58
C GLY A 232 -3.28 -10.01 9.61
N TYR A 233 -2.63 -9.05 8.96
CA TYR A 233 -1.50 -9.32 8.05
C TYR A 233 -0.35 -10.04 8.76
N ARG A 234 -0.01 -9.60 9.98
CA ARG A 234 1.03 -10.24 10.79
C ARG A 234 0.63 -11.66 11.19
N GLN A 235 -0.62 -11.88 11.59
CA GLN A 235 -1.11 -13.19 11.97
C GLN A 235 -1.00 -14.17 10.80
N GLN A 236 -1.52 -13.81 9.62
CA GLN A 236 -1.48 -14.66 8.44
C GLN A 236 -0.05 -14.94 7.95
N ALA A 237 0.84 -13.96 8.00
CA ALA A 237 2.27 -14.19 7.74
C ALA A 237 2.90 -15.16 8.74
N GLY A 238 2.48 -15.12 10.01
CA GLY A 238 2.89 -16.07 11.05
C GLY A 238 2.36 -17.49 10.83
N GLU A 239 1.13 -17.63 10.35
CA GLU A 239 0.53 -18.91 9.97
C GLU A 239 1.32 -19.57 8.83
N ILE A 240 1.74 -18.79 7.82
CA ILE A 240 2.60 -19.26 6.72
C ILE A 240 3.95 -19.79 7.23
N LEU A 241 4.58 -19.11 8.19
CA LEU A 241 5.82 -19.60 8.80
C LEU A 241 5.61 -20.87 9.61
N THR A 242 4.48 -20.96 10.29
CA THR A 242 4.09 -22.16 11.05
C THR A 242 3.89 -23.35 10.13
N GLU A 243 3.21 -23.16 9.01
CA GLU A 243 3.07 -24.17 7.96
C GLU A 243 4.44 -24.56 7.40
N ALA A 244 5.30 -23.60 7.07
CA ALA A 244 6.65 -23.86 6.58
C ALA A 244 7.46 -24.72 7.56
N ALA A 245 7.39 -24.41 8.85
CA ALA A 245 8.08 -25.15 9.91
C ALA A 245 7.59 -26.60 9.99
N GLN A 246 6.27 -26.80 9.95
CA GLN A 246 5.66 -28.14 9.94
C GLN A 246 6.13 -28.96 8.74
N ILE A 247 6.13 -28.39 7.53
CA ILE A 247 6.59 -29.07 6.31
C ILE A 247 8.09 -29.37 6.36
N ALA A 248 8.90 -28.47 6.93
CA ALA A 248 10.34 -28.63 7.06
C ALA A 248 10.75 -29.58 8.21
N GLY A 249 9.81 -29.94 9.10
CA GLY A 249 10.11 -30.66 10.34
C GLY A 249 10.95 -29.85 11.33
N ALA A 250 10.80 -28.52 11.31
CA ALA A 250 11.49 -27.60 12.21
C ALA A 250 10.57 -27.18 13.36
N ASN A 251 11.14 -26.95 14.55
CA ASN A 251 10.45 -26.26 15.64
C ASN A 251 10.72 -24.75 15.52
N LEU A 252 9.66 -23.94 15.62
CA LEU A 252 9.73 -22.48 15.65
C LEU A 252 10.17 -21.93 17.00
#